data_AF-A0A6L8LMV3-F1
#
_entry.id   AF-A0A6L8LMV3-F1
#
_cell.length_a   1.000
_cell.length_b   1.000
_cell.length_c   1.000
_cell.angle_alpha   90.00
_cell.angle_beta   90.00
_cell.angle_gamma   90.00
#
_symmetry.space_group_name_H-M   'P 1'
#
loop_
_entity.id
_entity.type
_entity.pdbx_description
1 polymer ?
#
loop_
_entity_poly.entity_id
_entity_poly.type
_entity_poly.pdbx_seq_one_letter_code
_entity_poly.pdbx_strand_id
1 'polypeptide(L)'
;MNIPDQLSYFRLAAAPLAAWAAFAGHRDVFFILVIISLVSDLVDGPIARWLGQESRFGAKLDTIADACTLLAGIYGICVFEGHNIRPELPWLYLFLVSYAAAAGASLLKFRVLPAYHLYLSKAAAFGSGVFFVWLYLAGYARPFFLAVVALGILANIESLLLTLRLKRFHTDISSIFAANPRPRDGDG
;
A
#
# COMPACT_ATOMS: atom_id res chain seq x y z
N MET A 1 17.77 5.95 -16.16
CA MET A 1 16.72 5.00 -15.76
C MET A 1 17.24 4.35 -14.51
N ASN A 2 16.63 4.64 -13.37
CA ASN A 2 17.19 4.31 -12.06
C ASN A 2 16.70 2.93 -11.61
N ILE A 3 17.38 2.32 -10.65
CA ILE A 3 17.01 0.99 -10.11
C ILE A 3 15.57 1.00 -9.55
N PRO A 4 15.12 2.03 -8.80
CA PRO A 4 13.74 2.10 -8.32
C PRO A 4 12.72 2.18 -9.46
N ASP A 5 13.00 2.94 -10.52
CA ASP A 5 12.09 3.05 -11.67
C ASP A 5 11.88 1.68 -12.33
N GLN A 6 12.94 0.87 -12.45
CA GLN A 6 12.85 -0.48 -13.02
C GLN A 6 11.99 -1.41 -12.17
N LEU A 7 12.04 -1.29 -10.84
CA LEU A 7 11.18 -2.04 -9.92
C LEU A 7 9.71 -1.62 -10.06
N SER A 8 9.43 -0.32 -10.17
CA SER A 8 8.05 0.15 -10.43
C SER A 8 7.53 -0.32 -11.79
N TYR A 9 8.35 -0.31 -12.85
CA TYR A 9 7.98 -0.89 -14.15
C TYR A 9 7.71 -2.39 -14.08
N PHE A 10 8.55 -3.13 -13.36
CA PHE A 10 8.35 -4.56 -13.12
C PHE A 10 7.00 -4.80 -12.45
N ARG A 11 6.68 -4.08 -11.37
CA ARG A 11 5.39 -4.21 -10.67
C ARG A 11 4.21 -3.86 -11.56
N LEU A 12 4.34 -2.80 -12.38
CA LEU A 12 3.31 -2.41 -13.34
C LEU A 12 3.05 -3.51 -14.39
N ALA A 13 4.07 -4.26 -14.82
CA ALA A 13 3.93 -5.39 -15.73
C ALA A 13 3.48 -6.68 -15.01
N ALA A 14 3.92 -6.88 -13.77
CA ALA A 14 3.58 -8.04 -12.94
C ALA A 14 2.09 -8.04 -12.58
N ALA A 15 1.48 -6.88 -12.34
CA ALA A 15 0.06 -6.78 -11.98
C ALA A 15 -0.91 -7.35 -13.06
N PRO A 16 -0.86 -6.95 -14.35
CA PRO A 16 -1.72 -7.53 -15.38
C PRO A 16 -1.37 -9.00 -15.66
N LEU A 17 -0.09 -9.39 -15.57
CA LEU A 17 0.30 -10.79 -15.72
C LEU A 17 -0.24 -11.66 -14.58
N ALA A 18 -0.22 -11.15 -13.34
CA ALA A 18 -0.84 -11.79 -12.19
C ALA A 18 -2.35 -11.88 -12.38
N ALA A 19 -3.03 -10.80 -12.78
CA ALA A 19 -4.46 -10.84 -13.07
C ALA A 19 -4.81 -11.89 -14.15
N TRP A 20 -4.02 -11.98 -15.22
CA TRP A 20 -4.16 -13.02 -16.23
C TRP A 20 -3.93 -14.42 -15.65
N ALA A 21 -2.89 -14.62 -14.83
CA ALA A 21 -2.61 -15.90 -14.18
C ALA A 21 -3.75 -16.33 -13.25
N ALA A 22 -4.33 -15.39 -12.50
CA ALA A 22 -5.51 -15.65 -11.68
C ALA A 22 -6.71 -16.05 -12.53
N PHE A 23 -6.98 -15.33 -13.63
CA PHE A 23 -8.06 -15.67 -14.56
C PHE A 23 -7.87 -17.06 -15.21
N ALA A 24 -6.63 -17.41 -15.58
CA ALA A 24 -6.27 -18.69 -16.17
C ALA A 24 -6.19 -19.84 -15.12
N GLY A 25 -6.41 -19.56 -13.84
CA GLY A 25 -6.33 -20.54 -12.76
C GLY A 25 -4.91 -20.96 -12.36
N HIS A 26 -3.87 -20.26 -12.84
CA HIS A 26 -2.47 -20.50 -12.49
C HIS A 26 -2.14 -19.91 -11.12
N ARG A 27 -2.59 -20.59 -10.05
CA ARG A 27 -2.44 -20.17 -8.65
C ARG A 27 -0.99 -19.84 -8.29
N ASP A 28 -0.04 -20.72 -8.57
CA ASP A 28 1.34 -20.55 -8.14
C ASP A 28 2.00 -19.34 -8.83
N VAL A 29 1.76 -19.19 -10.14
CA VAL A 29 2.27 -18.04 -10.92
C VAL A 29 1.71 -16.73 -10.37
N PHE A 30 0.40 -16.68 -10.05
CA PHE A 30 -0.22 -15.52 -9.44
C PHE A 30 0.45 -15.13 -8.11
N PHE A 31 0.55 -16.07 -7.17
CA PHE A 31 1.09 -15.80 -5.84
C PHE A 31 2.57 -15.39 -5.91
N ILE A 32 3.37 -16.08 -6.73
CA ILE A 32 4.79 -15.74 -6.90
C ILE A 32 4.94 -14.31 -7.44
N LEU A 33 4.17 -13.92 -8.47
CA LEU A 33 4.22 -12.56 -9.03
C LEU A 33 3.82 -11.49 -8.01
N VAL A 34 2.74 -11.72 -7.26
CA VAL A 34 2.26 -10.77 -6.25
C VAL A 34 3.25 -10.67 -5.08
N ILE A 35 3.78 -11.78 -4.59
CA ILE A 35 4.77 -11.79 -3.50
C ILE A 35 6.04 -11.05 -3.93
N ILE A 36 6.56 -11.32 -5.13
CA ILE A 36 7.74 -10.59 -5.65
C ILE A 36 7.41 -9.09 -5.80
N SER A 37 6.22 -8.74 -6.27
CA SER A 37 5.77 -7.35 -6.38
C SER A 37 5.77 -6.64 -5.01
N LEU A 38 5.16 -7.25 -4.00
CA LEU A 38 5.09 -6.71 -2.63
C LEU A 38 6.46 -6.59 -1.99
N VAL A 39 7.33 -7.59 -2.15
CA VAL A 39 8.71 -7.54 -1.62
C VAL A 39 9.51 -6.43 -2.32
N SER A 40 9.32 -6.25 -3.63
CA SER A 40 10.01 -5.21 -4.40
C SER A 40 9.63 -3.80 -3.93
N ASP A 41 8.34 -3.56 -3.67
CA ASP A 41 7.82 -2.31 -3.11
C ASP A 41 8.41 -1.98 -1.72
N LEU A 42 8.53 -3.00 -0.85
CA LEU A 42 9.13 -2.78 0.47
C LEU A 42 10.60 -2.36 0.40
N VAL A 43 11.29 -2.76 -0.66
CA VAL A 43 12.75 -2.63 -0.80
C VAL A 43 13.13 -1.43 -1.67
N ASP A 44 12.29 -1.01 -2.63
CA ASP A 44 12.63 0.08 -3.55
C ASP A 44 12.72 1.46 -2.89
N GLY A 45 11.88 1.77 -1.89
CA GLY A 45 11.92 3.02 -1.14
C GLY A 45 13.24 3.20 -0.38
N PRO A 46 13.66 2.22 0.44
CA PRO A 46 14.99 2.21 1.05
C PRO A 46 16.14 2.32 0.05
N ILE A 47 16.07 1.59 -1.08
CA ILE A 47 17.08 1.64 -2.14
C ILE A 47 17.15 3.03 -2.77
N ALA A 48 16.01 3.64 -3.09
CA ALA A 48 15.93 4.97 -3.69
C ALA A 48 16.58 6.04 -2.81
N ARG A 49 16.33 5.97 -1.49
CA ARG A 49 16.93 6.87 -0.50
C ARG A 49 18.43 6.65 -0.37
N TRP A 50 18.87 5.40 -0.30
CA TRP A 50 20.29 5.08 -0.16
C TRP A 50 21.11 5.51 -1.38
N LEU A 51 20.53 5.40 -2.58
CA LEU A 51 21.16 5.81 -3.84
C LEU A 51 20.96 7.28 -4.18
N GLY A 52 20.14 8.03 -3.43
CA GLY A 52 19.79 9.41 -3.76
C GLY A 52 19.05 9.57 -5.10
N GLN A 53 18.30 8.54 -5.51
CA GLN A 53 17.69 8.42 -6.85
C GLN A 53 16.19 8.73 -6.87
N GLU A 54 15.70 9.55 -5.94
CA GLU A 54 14.30 9.94 -5.88
C GLU A 54 13.92 10.84 -7.07
N SER A 55 12.94 10.41 -7.88
CA SER A 55 12.46 11.19 -9.01
C SER A 55 10.95 11.41 -8.93
N ARG A 56 10.48 12.61 -9.34
CA ARG A 56 9.03 12.91 -9.38
C ARG A 56 8.27 12.02 -10.35
N PHE A 57 8.93 11.54 -11.40
CA PHE A 57 8.34 10.63 -12.37
C PHE A 57 8.22 9.23 -11.79
N GLY A 58 9.30 8.71 -11.19
CA GLY A 58 9.33 7.43 -10.48
C GLY A 58 8.28 7.36 -9.39
N ALA A 59 8.14 8.40 -8.57
CA ALA A 59 7.11 8.47 -7.53
C ALA A 59 5.67 8.37 -8.06
N LYS A 60 5.38 8.91 -9.26
CA LYS A 60 4.05 8.75 -9.88
C LYS A 60 3.84 7.34 -10.41
N LEU A 61 4.87 6.77 -11.05
CA LEU A 61 4.83 5.42 -11.59
C LEU A 61 4.65 4.39 -10.48
N ASP A 62 5.37 4.57 -9.39
CA ASP A 62 5.28 3.83 -8.13
C ASP A 62 3.85 3.80 -7.60
N THR A 63 3.21 4.96 -7.46
CA THR A 63 1.81 5.02 -6.98
C THR A 63 0.83 4.28 -7.90
N ILE A 64 1.06 4.29 -9.22
CA ILE A 64 0.24 3.52 -10.17
C ILE A 64 0.50 2.02 -10.01
N ALA A 65 1.76 1.62 -9.90
CA ALA A 65 2.16 0.23 -9.71
C ALA A 65 1.60 -0.36 -8.40
N ASP A 66 1.56 0.43 -7.33
CA ASP A 66 0.94 0.07 -6.05
C ASP A 66 -0.55 -0.16 -6.19
N ALA A 67 -1.26 0.77 -6.84
CA ALA A 67 -2.69 0.63 -7.08
C ALA A 67 -2.98 -0.63 -7.92
N CYS A 68 -2.18 -0.90 -8.96
CA CYS A 68 -2.29 -2.11 -9.76
C CYS A 68 -2.02 -3.38 -8.95
N THR A 69 -1.01 -3.38 -8.08
CA THR A 69 -0.68 -4.52 -7.20
C THR A 69 -1.78 -4.78 -6.18
N LEU A 70 -2.34 -3.72 -5.58
CA LEU A 70 -3.47 -3.80 -4.66
C LEU A 70 -4.69 -4.42 -5.36
N LEU A 71 -5.04 -3.94 -6.56
CA LEU A 71 -6.16 -4.46 -7.33
C LEU A 71 -5.94 -5.92 -7.74
N ALA A 72 -4.74 -6.28 -8.20
CA ALA A 72 -4.39 -7.66 -8.53
C ALA A 72 -4.47 -8.58 -7.30
N GLY A 73 -4.01 -8.10 -6.14
CA GLY A 73 -4.11 -8.82 -4.87
C GLY A 73 -5.56 -9.09 -4.46
N ILE A 74 -6.42 -8.06 -4.46
CA ILE A 74 -7.85 -8.19 -4.17
C ILE A 74 -8.51 -9.16 -5.16
N TYR A 75 -8.21 -9.01 -6.45
CA TYR A 75 -8.74 -9.89 -7.49
C TYR A 75 -8.38 -11.35 -7.23
N GLY A 76 -7.11 -11.66 -6.95
CA GLY A 76 -6.70 -13.03 -6.66
C GLY A 76 -7.31 -13.60 -5.39
N ILE A 77 -7.47 -12.80 -4.33
CA ILE A 77 -8.20 -13.24 -3.13
C ILE A 77 -9.65 -13.59 -3.50
N CYS A 78 -10.33 -12.78 -4.29
CA CYS A 78 -11.70 -13.06 -4.73
C CYS A 78 -11.79 -14.31 -5.62
N VAL A 79 -10.79 -14.56 -6.48
CA VAL A 79 -10.77 -15.71 -7.40
C VAL A 79 -10.44 -17.01 -6.66
N PHE A 80 -9.38 -17.03 -5.87
CA PHE A 80 -8.88 -18.25 -5.24
C PHE A 80 -9.53 -18.53 -3.88
N GLU A 81 -9.91 -17.50 -3.13
CA GLU A 81 -10.42 -17.60 -1.76
C GLU A 81 -11.84 -17.04 -1.62
N GLY A 82 -12.54 -16.86 -2.75
CA GLY A 82 -13.87 -16.25 -2.82
C GLY A 82 -14.92 -16.94 -1.95
N HIS A 83 -14.82 -18.26 -1.73
CA HIS A 83 -15.74 -18.97 -0.83
C HIS A 83 -15.50 -18.59 0.63
N ASN A 84 -14.23 -18.46 1.02
CA ASN A 84 -13.81 -18.23 2.39
C ASN A 84 -13.96 -16.77 2.84
N ILE A 85 -13.80 -15.81 1.92
CA ILE A 85 -13.87 -14.37 2.22
C ILE A 85 -15.28 -13.77 2.15
N ARG A 86 -16.26 -14.49 1.58
CA ARG A 86 -17.65 -14.01 1.45
C ARG A 86 -18.22 -13.41 2.75
N PRO A 87 -18.06 -14.03 3.93
CA PRO A 87 -18.53 -13.46 5.18
C PRO A 87 -17.79 -12.18 5.60
N GLU A 88 -16.53 -12.02 5.19
CA GLU A 88 -15.67 -10.89 5.52
C GLU A 88 -15.65 -9.78 4.45
N LEU A 89 -16.41 -9.91 3.35
CA LEU A 89 -16.57 -8.86 2.35
C LEU A 89 -16.94 -7.48 2.94
N PRO A 90 -17.78 -7.35 3.99
CA PRO A 90 -18.04 -6.06 4.61
C PRO A 90 -16.77 -5.39 5.16
N TRP A 91 -15.81 -6.16 5.70
CA TRP A 91 -14.54 -5.64 6.19
C TRP A 91 -13.63 -5.17 5.06
N LEU A 92 -13.59 -5.94 3.96
CA LEU A 92 -12.86 -5.53 2.75
C LEU A 92 -13.45 -4.25 2.14
N TYR A 93 -14.78 -4.15 2.10
CA TYR A 93 -15.47 -2.94 1.63
C TYR A 93 -15.17 -1.74 2.54
N LEU A 94 -15.20 -1.94 3.86
CA LEU A 94 -14.83 -0.89 4.82
C LEU A 94 -13.39 -0.42 4.62
N PHE A 95 -12.45 -1.34 4.36
CA PHE A 95 -11.07 -1.00 4.01
C PHE A 95 -11.01 -0.16 2.74
N LEU A 96 -11.67 -0.57 1.65
CA LEU A 96 -11.70 0.17 0.39
C LEU A 96 -12.31 1.58 0.54
N VAL A 97 -13.41 1.70 1.29
CA VAL A 97 -14.03 3.00 1.59
C VAL A 97 -13.09 3.88 2.40
N SER A 98 -12.42 3.33 3.42
CA SER A 98 -11.44 4.09 4.22
C SER A 98 -10.26 4.57 3.39
N TYR A 99 -9.76 3.72 2.46
CA TYR A 99 -8.69 4.07 1.53
C TYR A 99 -9.13 5.18 0.57
N ALA A 100 -10.32 5.05 -0.03
CA ALA A 100 -10.89 6.05 -0.93
C ALA A 100 -11.13 7.39 -0.22
N ALA A 101 -11.60 7.37 1.05
CA ALA A 101 -11.79 8.57 1.85
C ALA A 101 -10.45 9.26 2.15
N ALA A 102 -9.42 8.51 2.56
CA ALA A 102 -8.09 9.05 2.82
C ALA A 102 -7.45 9.63 1.53
N ALA A 103 -7.51 8.88 0.43
CA ALA A 103 -7.00 9.30 -0.87
C ALA A 103 -7.75 10.53 -1.40
N GLY A 104 -9.08 10.54 -1.34
CA GLY A 104 -9.92 11.64 -1.79
C GLY A 104 -9.70 12.91 -0.97
N ALA A 105 -9.60 12.81 0.36
CA ALA A 105 -9.31 13.96 1.22
C ALA A 105 -7.94 14.58 0.90
N SER A 106 -6.92 13.74 0.68
CA SER A 106 -5.57 14.22 0.34
C SER A 106 -5.54 14.86 -1.05
N LEU A 107 -6.22 14.25 -2.03
CA LEU A 107 -6.32 14.80 -3.38
C LEU A 107 -7.08 16.13 -3.42
N LEU A 108 -8.18 16.24 -2.67
CA LEU A 108 -8.96 17.49 -2.60
C LEU A 108 -8.18 18.62 -1.93
N LYS A 109 -7.43 18.30 -0.87
CA LYS A 109 -6.75 19.31 -0.04
C LYS A 109 -5.36 19.69 -0.56
N PHE A 110 -4.58 18.72 -1.00
CA PHE A 110 -3.18 18.91 -1.39
C PHE A 110 -2.92 18.64 -2.88
N ARG A 111 -3.89 18.10 -3.62
CA ARG A 111 -3.73 17.66 -5.03
C ARG A 111 -2.60 16.65 -5.23
N VAL A 112 -2.27 15.90 -4.18
CA VAL A 112 -1.27 14.82 -4.18
C VAL A 112 -1.88 13.61 -3.50
N LEU A 113 -1.56 12.41 -3.98
CA LEU A 113 -1.99 11.18 -3.31
C LEU A 113 -1.26 11.04 -1.96
N PRO A 114 -1.92 10.53 -0.91
CA PRO A 114 -1.35 10.49 0.43
C PRO A 114 -0.16 9.52 0.48
N ALA A 115 1.05 10.06 0.41
CA ALA A 115 2.31 9.34 0.61
C ALA A 115 2.87 9.65 2.01
N TYR A 116 2.06 9.44 3.04
CA TYR A 116 2.52 9.62 4.41
C TYR A 116 3.28 8.36 4.86
N HIS A 117 4.55 8.50 5.24
CA HIS A 117 5.37 7.37 5.75
C HIS A 117 5.07 7.03 7.22
N LEU A 118 3.80 6.83 7.56
CA LEU A 118 3.43 6.47 8.93
C LEU A 118 3.90 5.06 9.28
N TYR A 119 4.26 4.87 10.55
CA TYR A 119 4.58 3.54 11.08
C TYR A 119 3.44 2.54 10.86
N LEU A 120 2.16 2.94 10.99
CA LEU A 120 1.02 2.07 10.72
C LEU A 120 0.92 1.65 9.25
N SER A 121 1.19 2.57 8.31
CA SER A 121 1.13 2.25 6.87
C SER A 121 2.23 1.26 6.49
N LYS A 122 3.44 1.40 7.05
CA LYS A 122 4.52 0.41 6.87
C LYS A 122 4.18 -0.94 7.49
N ALA A 123 3.60 -0.94 8.69
CA ALA A 123 3.16 -2.17 9.35
C ALA A 123 2.04 -2.87 8.55
N ALA A 124 1.10 -2.12 7.98
CA ALA A 124 0.04 -2.64 7.12
C ALA A 124 0.58 -3.22 5.81
N ALA A 125 1.54 -2.55 5.16
CA ALA A 125 2.19 -3.04 3.95
C ALA A 125 2.98 -4.33 4.22
N PHE A 126 3.79 -4.34 5.28
CA PHE A 126 4.52 -5.54 5.71
C PHE A 126 3.57 -6.69 6.06
N GLY A 127 2.53 -6.42 6.86
CA GLY A 127 1.51 -7.39 7.24
C GLY A 127 0.78 -7.98 6.03
N SER A 128 0.48 -7.14 5.01
CA SER A 128 -0.13 -7.60 3.75
C SER A 128 0.82 -8.52 2.98
N GLY A 129 2.11 -8.18 2.88
CA GLY A 129 3.13 -9.04 2.29
C GLY A 129 3.22 -10.41 2.95
N VAL A 130 3.32 -10.43 4.29
CA VAL A 130 3.36 -11.69 5.06
C VAL A 130 2.05 -12.48 4.89
N PHE A 131 0.92 -11.80 4.83
CA PHE A 131 -0.37 -12.46 4.59
C PHE A 131 -0.45 -13.12 3.22
N PHE A 132 0.04 -12.50 2.14
CA PHE A 132 0.07 -13.14 0.83
C PHE A 132 0.98 -14.38 0.79
N VAL A 133 2.12 -14.34 1.49
CA VAL A 133 3.00 -15.51 1.65
C VAL A 133 2.29 -16.62 2.44
N TRP A 134 1.62 -16.26 3.54
CA TRP A 134 0.84 -17.20 4.34
C TRP A 134 -0.30 -17.82 3.53
N LEU A 135 -1.05 -16.99 2.79
CA LEU A 135 -2.15 -17.42 1.95
C LEU A 135 -1.70 -18.41 0.88
N TYR A 136 -0.50 -18.21 0.33
CA TYR A 136 0.11 -19.14 -0.62
C TYR A 136 0.42 -20.51 0.02
N LEU A 137 1.10 -20.51 1.18
CA LEU A 137 1.64 -21.70 1.83
C LEU A 137 0.62 -22.49 2.65
N ALA A 138 -0.23 -21.80 3.40
CA ALA A 138 -1.13 -22.36 4.42
C ALA A 138 -2.62 -22.11 4.12
N GLY A 139 -2.95 -21.32 3.10
CA GLY A 139 -4.32 -20.99 2.73
C GLY A 139 -4.95 -19.89 3.60
N TYR A 140 -6.26 -19.70 3.44
CA TYR A 140 -6.97 -18.61 4.12
C TYR A 140 -7.10 -18.84 5.63
N ALA A 141 -6.55 -17.89 6.39
CA ALA A 141 -6.73 -17.80 7.83
C ALA A 141 -7.53 -16.54 8.17
N ARG A 142 -8.81 -16.73 8.54
CA ARG A 142 -9.72 -15.65 8.96
C ARG A 142 -9.13 -14.66 9.98
N PRO A 143 -8.53 -15.08 11.11
CA PRO A 143 -7.99 -14.13 12.08
C PRO A 143 -6.84 -13.29 11.49
N PHE A 144 -6.04 -13.87 10.59
CA PHE A 144 -4.95 -13.16 9.94
C PHE A 144 -5.49 -12.13 8.93
N PHE A 145 -6.45 -12.54 8.11
CA PHE A 145 -7.12 -11.63 7.18
C PHE A 145 -7.72 -10.42 7.91
N LEU A 146 -8.48 -10.65 8.99
CA LEU A 146 -9.09 -9.58 9.77
C LEU A 146 -8.03 -8.67 10.43
N ALA A 147 -6.93 -9.23 10.94
CA ALA A 147 -5.86 -8.44 11.53
C ALA A 147 -5.22 -7.49 10.51
N VAL A 148 -4.93 -7.97 9.30
CA VAL A 148 -4.32 -7.16 8.22
C VAL A 148 -5.28 -6.09 7.74
N VAL A 149 -6.56 -6.44 7.52
CA VAL A 149 -7.59 -5.48 7.11
C VAL A 149 -7.82 -4.42 8.18
N ALA A 150 -7.91 -4.80 9.45
CA ALA A 150 -8.05 -3.85 10.55
C ALA A 150 -6.84 -2.91 10.64
N LEU A 151 -5.62 -3.43 10.51
CA LEU A 151 -4.39 -2.63 10.50
C LEU A 151 -4.38 -1.65 9.32
N GLY A 152 -4.82 -2.08 8.14
CA GLY A 152 -4.98 -1.24 6.96
C GLY A 152 -6.02 -0.12 7.16
N ILE A 153 -7.18 -0.43 7.75
CA ILE A 153 -8.20 0.57 8.08
C ILE A 153 -7.63 1.61 9.06
N LEU A 154 -6.94 1.17 10.10
CA LEU A 154 -6.31 2.07 11.07
C LEU A 154 -5.27 2.98 10.40
N ALA A 155 -4.46 2.44 9.49
CA ALA A 155 -3.49 3.22 8.71
C ALA A 155 -4.17 4.27 7.81
N ASN A 156 -5.29 3.92 7.18
CA ASN A 156 -6.09 4.85 6.36
C ASN A 156 -6.72 5.95 7.21
N ILE A 157 -7.25 5.61 8.39
CA ILE A 157 -7.80 6.58 9.34
C ILE A 157 -6.71 7.54 9.82
N GLU A 158 -5.52 7.04 10.17
CA GLU A 158 -4.40 7.89 10.59
C GLU A 158 -3.99 8.87 9.46
N SER A 159 -3.91 8.37 8.23
CA SER A 159 -3.64 9.18 7.03
C SER A 159 -4.71 10.26 6.80
N LEU A 160 -5.99 9.92 6.97
CA LEU A 160 -7.10 10.86 6.86
C LEU A 160 -7.05 11.93 7.96
N LEU A 161 -6.79 11.55 9.21
CA LEU A 161 -6.68 12.48 10.34
C LEU A 161 -5.52 13.46 10.17
N LEU A 162 -4.36 12.99 9.71
CA LEU A 162 -3.22 13.85 9.36
C LEU A 162 -3.57 14.81 8.25
N THR A 163 -4.22 14.32 7.20
CA THR A 163 -4.67 15.14 6.08
C THR A 163 -5.57 16.26 6.57
N LEU A 164 -6.51 15.98 7.48
CA LEU A 164 -7.42 16.98 8.04
C LEU A 164 -6.69 17.98 8.96
N ARG A 165 -5.75 17.51 9.81
CA ARG A 165 -4.99 18.33 10.77
C ARG A 165 -3.95 19.26 10.14
N LEU A 166 -3.26 18.82 9.08
CA LEU A 166 -2.14 19.57 8.50
C LEU A 166 -2.64 20.76 7.66
N LYS A 167 -2.08 21.96 7.88
CA LYS A 167 -2.36 23.15 7.03
C LYS A 167 -1.48 23.21 5.77
N ARG A 168 -0.35 22.51 5.73
CA ARG A 168 0.56 22.37 4.59
C ARG A 168 1.06 20.93 4.50
N PHE A 169 1.28 20.44 3.27
CA PHE A 169 1.79 19.09 3.02
C PHE A 169 3.23 18.98 3.53
N HIS A 170 3.48 18.04 4.43
CA HIS A 170 4.81 17.68 4.90
C HIS A 170 4.98 16.17 4.74
N THR A 171 5.98 15.75 3.95
CA THR A 171 6.30 14.34 3.67
C THR A 171 6.94 13.65 4.89
N ASP A 172 7.50 14.41 5.83
CA ASP A 172 8.41 13.92 6.86
C ASP A 172 7.78 13.93 8.26
N ILE A 173 6.62 13.29 8.40
CA ILE A 173 5.95 13.09 9.70
C ILE A 173 5.83 11.59 9.94
N SER A 174 6.57 11.11 10.95
CA SER A 174 6.66 9.70 11.30
C SER A 174 5.45 9.18 12.09
N SER A 175 4.66 10.05 12.73
CA SER A 175 3.44 9.72 13.47
C SER A 175 2.60 10.97 13.79
N ILE A 176 1.29 10.83 14.05
CA ILE A 176 0.42 11.89 14.61
C ILE A 176 1.03 12.53 15.86
N PHE A 177 1.74 11.76 16.70
CA PHE A 177 2.38 12.28 17.91
C PHE A 177 3.66 13.10 17.65
N ALA A 178 4.26 12.95 16.46
CA ALA A 178 5.42 13.74 16.05
C ALA A 178 5.04 15.08 15.39
N ALA A 179 3.75 15.29 15.09
CA ALA A 179 3.21 16.55 14.57
C ALA A 179 3.09 17.62 15.68
N ASN A 180 4.17 17.88 16.41
CA ASN A 180 4.26 19.10 17.21
C ASN A 180 4.87 20.19 16.32
N PRO A 181 4.17 21.30 16.03
CA PRO A 181 4.82 22.46 15.43
C PRO A 181 5.86 22.94 16.45
N ARG A 182 7.14 22.64 16.24
CA ARG A 182 8.18 23.41 16.94
C ARG A 182 7.94 24.87 16.55
N PRO A 183 7.76 25.79 17.52
CA PRO A 183 7.96 27.19 17.23
C PRO A 183 9.37 27.28 16.66
N ARG A 184 9.53 27.92 15.50
CA ARG A 184 10.84 28.48 15.17
C ARG A 184 11.08 29.54 16.22
N ASP A 185 11.89 29.21 17.23
CA ASP A 185 12.56 30.19 18.05
C ASP A 185 13.28 31.16 17.13
N GLY A 186 13.17 32.45 17.49
CA GLY A 186 13.50 33.56 16.62
C GLY A 186 14.97 33.60 16.24
N ASP A 187 15.20 34.07 15.01
CA ASP A 187 16.45 34.71 14.63
C ASP A 187 16.15 36.22 14.59
N GLY A 188 16.86 36.95 15.44
CA GLY A 188 16.81 38.41 15.57
C GLY A 188 17.61 39.16 14.53
#